data_AF-A0A8T4ZAY3-F1
#
_entry.id   AF-A0A8T4ZAY3-F1
#
_cell.length_a   1.000
_cell.length_b   1.000
_cell.length_c   1.000
_cell.angle_alpha   90.00
_cell.angle_beta   90.00
_cell.angle_gamma   90.00
#
_symmetry.space_group_name_H-M   'P 1'
#
loop_
_entity.id
_entity.type
_entity.pdbx_description
1 polymer ?
#
loop_
_entity_poly.entity_id
_entity_poly.type
_entity_poly.pdbx_seq_one_letter_code
_entity_poly.pdbx_strand_id
1 'polypeptide(L)'
;MSEVDEALALAEVEAKSPVAMRRRDAWDKAFLAVIKAVDKLLVKYGYLEPERHGERFAYLRELESKVPEIGRAEFSEKLGARFGKAHMACFYESKVELAQEEAVKAQQLVEEIKKFLK
;
A
#
# COMPACT_ATOMS: atom_id res chain seq x y z
N MET A 1 -16.26 3.75 -8.53
CA MET A 1 -15.04 2.92 -8.43
C MET A 1 -14.67 2.87 -6.96
N SER A 2 -13.95 1.86 -6.48
CA SER A 2 -13.58 1.85 -5.07
C SER A 2 -12.43 2.85 -4.83
N GLU A 3 -12.34 3.51 -3.66
CA GLU A 3 -11.23 4.46 -3.35
C GLU A 3 -9.82 3.89 -3.63
N VAL A 4 -9.69 2.56 -3.54
CA VAL A 4 -8.45 1.84 -3.86
C VAL A 4 -8.14 1.91 -5.35
N ASP A 5 -9.14 1.70 -6.20
CA ASP A 5 -8.97 1.72 -7.67
C ASP A 5 -8.72 3.14 -8.18
N GLU A 6 -9.29 4.14 -7.53
CA GLU A 6 -9.03 5.55 -7.83
C GLU A 6 -7.57 5.93 -7.51
N ALA A 7 -7.05 5.50 -6.35
CA ALA A 7 -5.66 5.71 -5.98
C ALA A 7 -4.69 4.99 -6.94
N LEU A 8 -5.02 3.76 -7.36
CA LEU A 8 -4.23 3.03 -8.37
C LEU A 8 -4.22 3.74 -9.74
N ALA A 9 -5.39 4.22 -10.19
CA ALA A 9 -5.51 4.92 -11.47
C ALA A 9 -4.68 6.23 -11.47
N LEU A 10 -4.70 6.97 -10.36
CA LEU A 10 -3.88 8.16 -10.19
C LEU A 10 -2.38 7.84 -10.22
N ALA A 11 -1.96 6.75 -9.55
CA ALA A 11 -0.58 6.29 -9.58
C ALA A 11 -0.11 5.99 -11.01
N GLU A 12 -0.94 5.34 -11.81
CA GLU A 12 -0.62 5.01 -13.21
C GLU A 12 -0.50 6.26 -14.09
N VAL A 13 -1.39 7.24 -13.90
CA VAL A 13 -1.33 8.53 -14.61
C VAL A 13 -0.04 9.27 -14.26
N GLU A 14 0.33 9.30 -12.99
CA GLU A 14 1.53 9.99 -12.51
C GLU A 14 2.81 9.31 -12.98
N ALA A 15 2.84 7.97 -13.02
CA ALA A 15 3.99 7.20 -13.51
C ALA A 15 4.31 7.46 -14.99
N LYS A 16 3.29 7.76 -15.80
CA LYS A 16 3.43 8.06 -17.24
C LYS A 16 3.69 9.54 -17.52
N SER A 17 3.79 10.38 -16.48
CA SER A 17 3.93 11.82 -16.67
C SER A 17 5.28 12.19 -17.30
N PRO A 18 5.34 13.19 -18.21
CA PRO A 18 6.61 13.75 -18.68
C PRO A 18 7.33 14.54 -17.57
N VAL A 19 6.64 14.93 -16.50
CA VAL A 19 7.19 15.69 -15.38
C VAL A 19 7.83 14.75 -14.35
N ALA A 20 9.13 14.89 -14.09
CA ALA A 20 9.88 14.02 -13.18
C ALA A 20 9.32 14.00 -11.75
N MET A 21 8.87 15.15 -11.24
CA MET A 21 8.23 15.25 -9.93
C MET A 21 6.94 14.40 -9.87
N ARG A 22 6.11 14.45 -10.92
CA ARG A 22 4.89 13.63 -10.97
C ARG A 22 5.21 12.14 -11.05
N ARG A 23 6.26 11.74 -11.77
CA ARG A 23 6.70 10.34 -11.77
C ARG A 23 7.16 9.85 -10.39
N ARG A 24 7.78 10.73 -9.59
CA ARG A 24 8.10 10.44 -8.19
C ARG A 24 6.82 10.27 -7.36
N ASP A 25 5.85 11.17 -7.54
CA ASP A 25 4.61 11.17 -6.75
C ASP A 25 3.71 9.95 -7.05
N ALA A 26 3.89 9.29 -8.21
CA ALA A 26 3.20 8.04 -8.55
C ALA A 26 3.31 6.97 -7.46
N TRP A 27 4.45 6.93 -6.78
CA TRP A 27 4.68 6.04 -5.65
C TRP A 27 3.77 6.37 -4.46
N ASP A 28 3.62 7.66 -4.11
CA ASP A 28 2.74 8.09 -3.01
C ASP A 28 1.30 7.66 -3.26
N LYS A 29 0.83 7.78 -4.51
CA LYS A 29 -0.53 7.35 -4.90
C LYS A 29 -0.70 5.84 -4.83
N ALA A 30 0.31 5.08 -5.27
CA ALA A 30 0.29 3.63 -5.17
C ALA A 30 0.29 3.16 -3.70
N PHE A 31 1.06 3.83 -2.84
CA PHE A 31 1.08 3.52 -1.41
C PHE A 31 -0.22 3.89 -0.71
N LEU A 32 -0.87 5.00 -1.10
CA LEU A 32 -2.21 5.32 -0.63
C LEU A 32 -3.23 4.22 -0.96
N ALA A 33 -3.13 3.62 -2.16
CA ALA A 33 -3.96 2.49 -2.52
C ALA A 33 -3.74 1.27 -1.60
N VAL A 34 -2.49 0.99 -1.23
CA VAL A 34 -2.15 -0.05 -0.23
C VAL A 34 -2.81 0.25 1.11
N ILE A 35 -2.67 1.48 1.61
CA ILE A 35 -3.27 1.91 2.89
C ILE A 35 -4.79 1.69 2.87
N LYS A 36 -5.47 2.14 1.82
CA LYS A 36 -6.91 1.98 1.68
C LYS A 36 -7.33 0.52 1.53
N ALA A 37 -6.52 -0.32 0.88
CA ALA A 37 -6.78 -1.75 0.77
C ALA A 37 -6.64 -2.45 2.14
N VAL A 38 -5.62 -2.10 2.92
CA VAL A 38 -5.42 -2.59 4.29
C VAL A 38 -6.56 -2.16 5.20
N ASP A 39 -6.99 -0.90 5.15
CA ASP A 39 -8.09 -0.39 5.97
C ASP A 39 -9.38 -1.19 5.70
N LYS A 40 -9.71 -1.40 4.42
CA LYS A 40 -10.85 -2.23 4.03
C LYS A 40 -10.73 -3.68 4.47
N LEU A 41 -9.52 -4.25 4.41
CA LEU A 41 -9.27 -5.61 4.88
C LEU A 41 -9.56 -5.69 6.39
N LEU A 42 -8.99 -4.80 7.17
CA LEU A 42 -9.16 -4.77 8.61
C LEU A 42 -10.64 -4.58 9.00
N VAL A 43 -11.35 -3.65 8.36
CA VAL A 43 -12.78 -3.44 8.58
C VAL A 43 -13.60 -4.68 8.23
N LYS A 44 -13.30 -5.36 7.12
CA LYS A 44 -13.97 -6.62 6.72
C LYS A 44 -13.83 -7.70 7.80
N TYR A 45 -12.69 -7.75 8.49
CA TYR A 45 -12.41 -8.70 9.56
C TYR A 45 -12.79 -8.20 10.97
N GLY A 46 -13.57 -7.12 11.06
CA GLY A 46 -14.20 -6.67 12.30
C GLY A 46 -13.36 -5.72 13.16
N TYR A 47 -12.26 -5.19 12.63
CA TYR A 47 -11.50 -4.14 13.31
C TYR A 47 -12.12 -2.76 13.03
N LEU A 48 -11.84 -1.79 13.91
CA LEU A 48 -12.16 -0.39 13.65
C LEU A 48 -11.30 0.14 12.51
N GLU A 49 -11.82 1.13 11.78
CA GLU A 49 -11.05 1.80 10.73
C GLU A 49 -9.81 2.48 11.35
N PRO A 50 -8.59 2.12 10.91
CA PRO A 50 -7.37 2.66 11.51
C PRO A 50 -7.15 4.13 11.12
N GLU A 51 -6.82 4.98 12.09
CA GLU A 51 -6.45 6.36 11.83
C GLU A 51 -4.94 6.49 11.60
N ARG A 52 -4.13 5.69 12.30
CA ARG A 52 -2.67 5.80 12.33
C ARG A 52 -1.98 4.60 11.70
N HIS A 53 -0.74 4.78 11.23
CA HIS A 53 0.06 3.67 10.70
C HIS A 53 0.31 2.60 11.77
N GLY A 54 0.58 3.00 13.02
CA GLY A 54 0.80 2.07 14.13
C GLY A 54 -0.38 1.12 14.37
N GLU A 55 -1.61 1.62 14.24
CA GLU A 55 -2.83 0.82 14.39
C GLU A 55 -2.94 -0.22 13.27
N ARG A 56 -2.67 0.18 12.01
CA ARG A 56 -2.65 -0.74 10.86
C ARG A 56 -1.69 -1.90 11.08
N PHE A 57 -0.49 -1.63 11.57
CA PHE A 57 0.50 -2.67 11.88
C PHE A 57 0.05 -3.59 13.02
N ALA A 58 -0.49 -3.02 14.09
CA ALA A 58 -0.98 -3.80 15.22
C ALA A 58 -2.12 -4.74 14.80
N TYR A 59 -3.12 -4.21 14.10
CA TYR A 59 -4.28 -4.98 13.66
C TYR A 59 -3.92 -6.02 12.60
N LEU A 60 -3.02 -5.71 11.66
CA LEU A 60 -2.56 -6.71 10.68
C LEU A 60 -1.84 -7.88 11.35
N ARG A 61 -0.93 -7.62 12.30
CA ARG A 61 -0.23 -8.70 13.03
C ARG A 61 -1.20 -9.56 13.83
N GLU A 62 -2.17 -8.94 14.47
CA GLU A 62 -3.22 -9.66 15.19
C GLU A 62 -4.07 -10.51 14.22
N LEU A 63 -4.48 -9.95 13.09
CA LEU A 63 -5.25 -10.66 12.07
C LEU A 63 -4.46 -11.83 11.47
N GLU A 64 -3.17 -11.64 11.17
CA GLU A 64 -2.25 -12.66 10.69
C GLU A 64 -2.13 -13.84 11.67
N SER A 65 -2.13 -13.56 12.97
CA SER A 65 -2.12 -14.62 14.00
C SER A 65 -3.42 -15.43 14.07
N LYS A 66 -4.55 -14.83 13.66
CA LYS A 66 -5.91 -15.41 13.78
C LYS A 66 -6.37 -16.10 12.51
N VAL A 67 -5.92 -15.64 11.33
CA VAL A 67 -6.36 -16.11 10.03
C VAL A 67 -5.15 -16.67 9.27
N PRO A 68 -4.95 -18.00 9.24
CA PRO A 68 -3.74 -18.62 8.69
C PRO A 68 -3.42 -18.27 7.22
N GLU A 69 -4.44 -18.00 6.40
CA GLU A 69 -4.25 -17.59 5.01
C GLU A 69 -3.67 -16.18 4.89
N ILE A 70 -4.12 -15.27 5.76
CA ILE A 70 -3.57 -13.91 5.86
C ILE A 70 -2.20 -13.95 6.51
N GLY A 71 -2.02 -14.79 7.55
CA GLY A 71 -0.71 -15.02 8.17
C GLY A 71 0.36 -15.46 7.16
N ARG A 72 0.02 -16.35 6.23
CA ARG A 72 0.92 -16.75 5.14
C ARG A 72 1.18 -15.65 4.10
N ALA A 73 0.31 -14.66 4.02
CA ALA A 73 0.46 -13.54 3.09
C ALA A 73 1.39 -12.43 3.63
N GLU A 74 1.63 -12.39 4.94
CA GLU A 74 2.58 -11.47 5.62
C GLU A 74 2.38 -9.99 5.22
N PHE A 75 1.13 -9.54 5.24
CA PHE A 75 0.77 -8.16 4.88
C PHE A 75 1.37 -7.10 5.80
N SER A 76 1.59 -7.38 7.08
CA SER A 76 2.24 -6.47 8.02
C SER A 76 3.69 -6.20 7.61
N GLU A 77 4.46 -7.24 7.29
CA GLU A 77 5.84 -7.14 6.80
C GLU A 77 5.90 -6.44 5.45
N LYS A 78 5.01 -6.81 4.51
CA LYS A 78 4.94 -6.16 3.19
C LYS A 78 4.57 -4.68 3.29
N LEU A 79 3.61 -4.32 4.15
CA LEU A 79 3.27 -2.93 4.44
C LEU A 79 4.48 -2.18 5.01
N GLY A 80 5.20 -2.81 5.94
CA GLY A 80 6.40 -2.26 6.58
C GLY A 80 7.51 -1.98 5.58
N ALA A 81 7.77 -2.93 4.69
CA ALA A 81 8.77 -2.77 3.63
C ALA A 81 8.42 -1.59 2.71
N ARG A 82 7.14 -1.44 2.32
CA ARG A 82 6.71 -0.30 1.48
C ARG A 82 6.74 1.02 2.24
N PHE A 83 6.33 1.04 3.52
CA PHE A 83 6.40 2.23 4.37
C PHE A 83 7.85 2.68 4.66
N GLY A 84 8.78 1.75 4.84
CA GLY A 84 10.20 2.10 5.02
C GLY A 84 10.79 2.69 3.73
N LYS A 85 10.48 2.08 2.58
CA LYS A 85 10.95 2.53 1.27
C LYS A 85 10.30 3.85 0.84
N ALA A 86 9.03 4.06 1.20
CA ALA A 86 8.32 5.34 1.11
C ALA A 86 9.17 6.49 1.64
N HIS A 87 9.52 6.32 2.91
CA HIS A 87 10.07 7.36 3.73
C HIS A 87 11.52 7.61 3.30
N MET A 88 12.27 6.56 3.01
CA MET A 88 13.69 6.64 2.64
C MET A 88 13.93 7.03 1.17
N ALA A 89 13.32 6.32 0.22
CA ALA A 89 13.69 6.43 -1.20
C ALA A 89 13.08 7.67 -1.87
N CYS A 90 11.84 8.03 -1.52
CA CYS A 90 11.11 9.11 -2.18
C CYS A 90 11.25 10.46 -1.47
N PHE A 91 11.19 10.47 -0.13
CA PHE A 91 11.20 11.72 0.62
C PHE A 91 12.61 12.28 0.84
N TYR A 92 13.59 11.43 1.20
CA TYR A 92 14.96 11.88 1.50
C TYR A 92 15.91 11.82 0.30
N GLU A 93 15.79 10.82 -0.57
CA GLU A 93 16.80 10.57 -1.59
C GLU A 93 16.43 11.01 -3.02
N SER A 94 15.17 11.41 -3.26
CA SER A 94 14.66 11.84 -4.59
C SER A 94 14.99 10.87 -5.74
N LYS A 95 15.06 9.57 -5.47
CA LYS A 95 15.41 8.54 -6.46
C LYS A 95 14.18 8.11 -7.26
N VAL A 96 13.95 8.76 -8.39
CA VAL A 96 12.78 8.56 -9.27
C VAL A 96 12.70 7.12 -9.79
N GLU A 97 13.85 6.47 -10.03
CA GLU A 97 13.92 5.10 -10.54
C GLU A 97 13.38 4.09 -9.51
N LEU A 98 13.70 4.29 -8.23
CA LEU A 98 13.18 3.46 -7.14
C LEU A 98 11.69 3.69 -6.90
N ALA A 99 11.21 4.93 -7.09
CA ALA A 99 9.80 5.26 -6.94
C ALA A 99 8.92 4.42 -7.89
N GLN A 100 9.34 4.27 -9.15
CA GLN A 100 8.59 3.50 -10.13
C GLN A 100 8.55 2.00 -9.81
N GLU A 101 9.69 1.41 -9.43
CA GLU A 101 9.74 0.00 -9.01
C GLU A 101 8.86 -0.27 -7.79
N GLU A 102 8.94 0.62 -6.79
CA GLU A 102 8.16 0.48 -5.56
C GLU A 102 6.67 0.73 -5.79
N ALA A 103 6.29 1.56 -6.77
CA ALA A 103 4.90 1.75 -7.16
C ALA A 103 4.32 0.44 -7.73
N VAL A 104 5.07 -0.27 -8.58
CA VAL A 104 4.65 -1.58 -9.09
C VAL A 104 4.47 -2.60 -7.96
N LYS A 105 5.39 -2.65 -7.00
CA LYS A 105 5.27 -3.54 -5.83
C LYS A 105 4.06 -3.20 -4.96
N ALA A 106 3.76 -1.90 -4.79
CA ALA A 106 2.56 -1.46 -4.08
C ALA A 106 1.28 -1.89 -4.81
N GLN A 107 1.24 -1.77 -6.14
CA GLN A 107 0.12 -2.27 -6.95
C GLN A 107 -0.06 -3.79 -6.79
N GLN A 108 1.02 -4.57 -6.84
CA GLN A 108 0.98 -6.02 -6.63
C GLN A 108 0.43 -6.39 -5.25
N LEU A 109 0.86 -5.68 -4.20
CA LEU A 109 0.35 -5.87 -2.85
C LEU A 109 -1.15 -5.58 -2.75
N VAL A 110 -1.65 -4.54 -3.43
CA VAL A 110 -3.09 -4.25 -3.49
C VAL A 110 -3.85 -5.41 -4.13
N GLU A 111 -3.35 -5.96 -5.23
CA GLU A 111 -3.99 -7.11 -5.89
C GLU A 111 -3.94 -8.39 -5.03
N GLU A 112 -2.89 -8.58 -4.23
CA GLU A 112 -2.86 -9.64 -3.23
C GLU A 112 -3.92 -9.45 -2.14
N ILE A 113 -4.04 -8.24 -1.57
CA ILE A 113 -5.05 -7.91 -0.54
C ILE A 113 -6.47 -8.08 -1.10
N LYS A 114 -6.71 -7.66 -2.35
CA LYS A 114 -8.01 -7.80 -3.02
C LYS A 114 -8.50 -9.24 -3.09
N LYS A 115 -7.61 -10.25 -3.11
CA LYS A 115 -8.01 -11.67 -3.08
C LYS A 115 -8.76 -12.03 -1.80
N PHE A 116 -8.49 -11.33 -0.69
CA PHE A 116 -9.14 -11.51 0.61
C PHE A 116 -10.33 -10.57 0.82
N LEU A 117 -10.55 -9.61 -0.08
CA LEU A 117 -11.68 -8.69 -0.05
C LEU A 117 -12.91 -9.20 -0.82
N LYS A 118 -12.73 -10.16 -1.72
CA LYS A 118 -13.82 -10.83 -2.45
C LYS A 118 -14.74 -11.65 -1.56
#